data_AF-A0A954QED2-F1
#
_entry.id   AF-A0A954QED2-F1
#
_cell.length_a   1.000
_cell.length_b   1.000
_cell.length_c   1.000
_cell.angle_alpha   90.00
_cell.angle_beta   90.00
_cell.angle_gamma   90.00
#
_symmetry.space_group_name_H-M   'P 1'
#
loop_
_entity.id
_entity.type
_entity.pdbx_description
1 polymer ?
#
loop_
_entity_poly.entity_id
_entity_poly.type
_entity_poly.pdbx_seq_one_letter_code
_entity_poly.pdbx_strand_id
1 'polypeptide(L)'
;MFRQLGCTLVLVMASGMAMAQDAAEKPNILVIMGDDIGWFNTSAYNSGMMGYRTPNIDSIAEDGIRFTDAYGQQSCTAGRAAFITGQSPKRTGLLKIGMPGDPLGLQPEDPTIAEILKPMGYATGQF
;
A
#
# COMPACT_ATOMS: atom_id res chain seq x y z
N MET A 1 -57.16 47.24 -13.28
CA MET A 1 -56.16 47.47 -14.34
C MET A 1 -54.78 47.36 -13.69
N PHE A 2 -53.95 46.39 -14.11
CA PHE A 2 -52.60 46.01 -13.63
C PHE A 2 -52.53 45.35 -12.24
N ARG A 3 -52.25 44.04 -12.06
CA ARG A 3 -51.17 43.12 -12.51
C ARG A 3 -49.89 43.24 -11.65
N GLN A 4 -49.63 42.24 -10.80
CA GLN A 4 -48.30 41.68 -10.47
C GLN A 4 -48.53 40.36 -9.71
N LEU A 5 -48.60 39.22 -10.42
CA LEU A 5 -47.51 38.31 -10.82
C LEU A 5 -46.87 37.56 -9.64
N GLY A 6 -47.15 36.26 -9.63
CA GLY A 6 -46.65 35.26 -8.70
C GLY A 6 -45.14 35.17 -8.63
N CYS A 7 -44.65 34.94 -7.41
CA CYS A 7 -43.27 34.60 -7.12
C CYS A 7 -43.22 33.09 -6.86
N THR A 8 -43.20 32.29 -7.92
CA THR A 8 -42.96 30.85 -7.83
C THR A 8 -41.46 30.64 -7.62
N LEU A 9 -41.08 30.30 -6.39
CA LEU A 9 -39.70 29.99 -6.03
C LEU A 9 -39.29 28.67 -6.69
N VAL A 10 -38.54 28.74 -7.79
CA VAL A 10 -37.93 27.58 -8.43
C VAL A 10 -36.65 27.23 -7.66
N LEU A 11 -36.71 26.19 -6.83
CA LEU A 11 -35.52 25.55 -6.26
C LEU A 11 -34.79 24.82 -7.39
N VAL A 12 -33.75 25.45 -7.94
CA VAL A 12 -32.81 24.79 -8.85
C VAL A 12 -31.95 23.86 -7.99
N MET A 13 -32.25 22.57 -8.03
CA MET A 13 -31.34 21.54 -7.54
C MET A 13 -30.10 21.55 -8.43
N ALA A 14 -29.04 22.22 -7.97
CA ALA A 14 -27.72 22.06 -8.53
C ALA A 14 -27.19 20.68 -8.12
N SER A 15 -27.64 19.65 -8.84
CA SER A 15 -27.00 18.34 -8.86
C SER A 15 -25.62 18.56 -9.47
N GLY A 16 -24.63 18.87 -8.63
CA GLY A 16 -23.24 18.88 -9.03
C GLY A 16 -22.91 17.48 -9.54
N MET A 17 -22.80 17.34 -10.85
CA MET A 17 -22.25 16.15 -11.47
C MET A 17 -20.86 15.94 -10.85
N ALA A 18 -20.75 14.97 -9.96
CA ALA A 18 -19.46 14.45 -9.54
C ALA A 18 -18.82 13.86 -10.79
N MET A 19 -17.96 14.64 -11.45
CA MET A 19 -17.11 14.14 -12.51
C MET A 19 -16.27 13.03 -11.87
N ALA A 20 -16.43 11.80 -12.35
CA ALA A 20 -15.53 10.71 -11.99
C ALA A 20 -14.12 11.17 -12.39
N GLN A 21 -13.27 11.38 -11.40
CA GLN A 21 -11.87 11.70 -11.66
C GLN A 21 -11.27 10.48 -12.35
N ASP A 22 -10.80 10.66 -13.58
CA ASP A 22 -10.07 9.62 -14.31
C ASP A 22 -9.04 8.99 -13.37
N ALA A 23 -8.91 7.67 -13.44
CA ALA A 23 -7.87 6.96 -12.71
C ALA A 23 -6.55 7.68 -12.99
N ALA A 24 -5.90 8.19 -11.95
CA ALA A 24 -4.68 8.96 -12.13
C ALA A 24 -3.72 8.13 -12.99
N GLU A 25 -3.24 8.69 -14.11
CA GLU A 25 -2.26 8.03 -15.01
C GLU A 25 -1.04 7.51 -14.25
N LYS A 26 -0.84 8.04 -13.04
CA LYS A 26 0.18 7.69 -12.07
C LYS A 26 -0.45 7.44 -10.68
N PRO A 27 -0.68 6.18 -10.28
CA PRO A 27 -1.29 5.87 -8.99
C PRO A 27 -0.34 6.15 -7.83
N ASN A 28 -0.85 6.54 -6.67
CA ASN A 28 -0.04 6.57 -5.45
C ASN A 28 0.22 5.15 -4.94
N ILE A 29 1.48 4.82 -4.66
CA ILE A 29 1.88 3.48 -4.21
C ILE A 29 2.18 3.55 -2.71
N LEU A 30 1.38 2.85 -1.91
CA LEU A 30 1.61 2.66 -0.48
C LEU A 30 1.88 1.19 -0.21
N VAL A 31 3.01 0.90 0.44
CA VAL A 31 3.38 -0.44 0.87
C VAL A 31 3.35 -0.47 2.40
N ILE A 32 2.54 -1.37 2.95
CA ILE A 32 2.50 -1.65 4.39
C ILE A 32 3.08 -3.04 4.59
N MET A 33 4.19 -3.15 5.31
CA MET A 33 4.85 -4.42 5.60
C MET A 33 5.00 -4.61 7.11
N GLY A 34 4.20 -5.51 7.67
CA GLY A 34 4.30 -5.89 9.08
C GLY A 34 5.56 -6.70 9.36
N ASP A 35 6.16 -6.51 10.54
CA ASP A 35 7.28 -7.33 11.02
C ASP A 35 6.74 -8.50 11.85
N ASP A 36 7.33 -9.68 11.67
CA ASP A 36 6.94 -10.92 12.37
C ASP A 36 5.43 -11.23 12.36
N ILE A 37 4.74 -10.89 11.27
CA ILE A 37 3.31 -11.21 11.07
C ILE A 37 3.18 -12.53 10.30
N GLY A 38 2.70 -13.55 11.00
CA GLY A 38 2.33 -14.83 10.41
C GLY A 38 1.00 -14.77 9.65
N TRP A 39 0.81 -15.71 8.73
CA TRP A 39 -0.41 -15.83 7.91
C TRP A 39 -1.70 -15.84 8.74
N PHE A 40 -1.67 -16.50 9.90
CA PHE A 40 -2.83 -16.67 10.76
C PHE A 40 -3.10 -15.46 11.69
N ASN A 41 -2.26 -14.42 11.69
CA ASN A 41 -2.41 -13.31 12.64
C ASN A 41 -3.48 -12.28 12.26
N THR A 42 -3.83 -12.16 10.98
CA THR A 42 -4.85 -11.22 10.51
C THR A 42 -6.21 -11.91 10.37
N SER A 43 -7.29 -11.25 10.79
CA SER A 43 -8.63 -11.86 10.76
C SER A 43 -9.17 -12.09 9.36
N ALA A 44 -8.66 -11.38 8.36
CA ALA A 44 -8.85 -11.69 6.95
C ALA A 44 -8.46 -13.13 6.55
N TYR A 45 -7.58 -13.80 7.29
CA TYR A 45 -7.17 -15.19 7.02
C TYR A 45 -7.65 -16.20 8.06
N ASN A 46 -7.89 -15.79 9.30
CA ASN A 46 -8.36 -16.68 10.37
C ASN A 46 -9.87 -16.59 10.67
N SER A 47 -10.61 -15.72 9.98
CA SER A 47 -12.05 -15.50 10.17
C SER A 47 -12.46 -15.14 11.61
N GLY A 48 -11.59 -14.44 12.33
CA GLY A 48 -11.81 -14.01 13.71
C GLY A 48 -11.66 -15.12 14.76
N MET A 49 -10.92 -16.18 14.43
CA MET A 49 -10.66 -17.28 15.36
C MET A 49 -10.06 -16.76 16.68
N MET A 50 -10.52 -17.29 17.81
CA MET A 50 -10.16 -16.82 19.16
C MET A 50 -10.53 -15.35 19.49
N GLY A 51 -11.39 -14.72 18.70
CA GLY A 51 -11.89 -13.36 18.95
C GLY A 51 -11.00 -12.24 18.44
N TYR A 52 -9.90 -12.54 17.74
CA TYR A 52 -9.02 -11.53 17.14
C TYR A 52 -9.72 -10.82 15.97
N ARG A 53 -9.54 -9.49 15.88
CA ARG A 53 -10.12 -8.67 14.81
C ARG A 53 -9.11 -7.63 14.33
N THR A 54 -8.98 -7.48 13.02
CA THR A 54 -8.15 -6.50 12.33
C THR A 54 -8.98 -5.72 11.31
N PRO A 55 -10.02 -4.97 11.74
CA PRO A 55 -11.07 -4.46 10.85
C PRO A 55 -10.54 -3.60 9.70
N ASN A 56 -9.49 -2.81 9.91
CA ASN A 56 -8.88 -1.99 8.85
C ASN A 56 -8.06 -2.81 7.84
N ILE A 57 -7.51 -3.96 8.24
CA ILE A 57 -6.81 -4.88 7.31
C ILE A 57 -7.85 -5.72 6.58
N ASP A 58 -8.89 -6.14 7.28
CA ASP A 58 -10.00 -6.92 6.73
C ASP A 58 -10.69 -6.13 5.61
N SER A 59 -10.94 -4.83 5.79
CA SER A 59 -11.52 -3.99 4.74
C SER A 59 -10.65 -3.92 3.48
N ILE A 60 -9.32 -3.86 3.62
CA ILE A 60 -8.41 -3.88 2.46
C ILE A 60 -8.50 -5.21 1.70
N ALA A 61 -8.69 -6.32 2.42
CA ALA A 61 -8.84 -7.64 1.82
C ALA A 61 -10.21 -7.83 1.16
N GLU A 62 -11.27 -7.25 1.71
CA GLU A 62 -12.64 -7.29 1.19
C GLU A 62 -12.80 -6.41 -0.06
N ASP A 63 -12.24 -5.20 -0.06
CA ASP A 63 -12.32 -4.24 -1.17
C ASP A 63 -11.27 -4.52 -2.27
N GLY A 64 -10.33 -5.43 -2.01
CA GLY A 64 -9.16 -5.67 -2.84
C GLY A 64 -8.96 -7.13 -3.22
N ILE A 65 -7.68 -7.54 -3.24
CA ILE A 65 -7.27 -8.90 -3.54
C ILE A 65 -6.62 -9.50 -2.29
N ARG A 66 -7.09 -10.68 -1.91
CA ARG A 66 -6.49 -11.50 -0.84
C ARG A 66 -5.74 -12.68 -1.44
N PHE A 67 -4.43 -12.72 -1.24
CA PHE A 67 -3.58 -13.80 -1.74
C PHE A 67 -3.64 -15.02 -0.81
N THR A 68 -4.07 -16.19 -1.31
CA THR A 68 -4.01 -17.44 -0.56
C THR A 68 -2.58 -17.98 -0.45
N ASP A 69 -1.76 -17.68 -1.46
CA ASP A 69 -0.40 -18.17 -1.62
C ASP A 69 0.55 -16.97 -1.80
N ALA A 70 1.17 -16.53 -0.71
CA ALA A 70 2.15 -15.46 -0.67
C ALA A 70 3.42 -15.93 0.04
N TYR A 71 4.57 -15.76 -0.61
CA TYR A 71 5.86 -16.25 -0.11
C TYR A 71 6.81 -15.10 0.21
N GLY A 72 7.56 -15.27 1.29
CA GLY A 72 8.57 -14.31 1.75
C GLY A 72 9.89 -15.00 2.07
N GLN A 73 10.94 -14.20 2.27
CA GLN A 73 12.21 -14.69 2.80
C GLN A 73 12.12 -14.87 4.32
N GLN A 74 12.94 -15.78 4.84
CA GLN A 74 12.86 -16.26 6.23
C GLN A 74 13.42 -15.29 7.28
N SER A 75 13.95 -14.12 6.90
CA SER A 75 14.56 -13.17 7.84
C SER A 75 14.19 -11.73 7.50
N CYS A 76 14.18 -10.84 8.51
CA CYS A 76 13.88 -9.42 8.34
C CYS A 76 14.79 -8.79 7.27
N THR A 77 16.11 -9.01 7.38
CA THR A 77 17.10 -8.46 6.45
C THR A 77 16.93 -9.02 5.04
N ALA A 78 16.78 -10.34 4.89
CA ALA A 78 16.62 -10.95 3.57
C ALA A 78 15.29 -10.58 2.90
N GLY A 79 14.20 -10.54 3.68
CA GLY A 79 12.86 -10.18 3.20
C GLY A 79 12.79 -8.74 2.74
N ARG A 80 13.30 -7.81 3.55
CA ARG A 80 13.40 -6.38 3.20
C ARG A 80 14.29 -6.17 1.99
N ALA A 81 15.47 -6.80 1.94
CA ALA A 81 16.37 -6.69 0.80
C ALA A 81 15.73 -7.20 -0.50
N ALA A 82 15.08 -8.38 -0.46
CA ALA A 82 14.39 -8.94 -1.62
C ALA A 82 13.25 -8.04 -2.11
N PHE A 83 12.45 -7.51 -1.19
CA PHE A 83 11.35 -6.61 -1.52
C PHE A 83 11.85 -5.30 -2.14
N ILE A 84 12.83 -4.65 -1.49
CA ILE A 84 13.33 -3.33 -1.91
C ILE A 84 14.03 -3.41 -3.27
N THR A 85 14.80 -4.47 -3.52
CA THR A 85 15.64 -4.60 -4.72
C THR A 85 14.99 -5.41 -5.85
N GLY A 86 13.95 -6.19 -5.54
CA GLY A 86 13.38 -7.17 -6.47
C GLY A 86 14.32 -8.35 -6.79
N GLN A 87 15.42 -8.51 -6.05
CA GLN A 87 16.43 -9.54 -6.30
C GLN A 87 16.40 -10.66 -5.27
N SER A 88 16.92 -11.84 -5.66
CA SER A 88 17.22 -12.88 -4.67
C SER A 88 18.27 -12.35 -3.68
N PRO A 89 18.09 -12.51 -2.35
CA PRO A 89 19.06 -12.05 -1.35
C PRO A 89 20.47 -12.64 -1.51
N LYS A 90 20.61 -13.74 -2.28
CA LYS A 90 21.92 -14.29 -2.64
C LYS A 90 22.76 -13.31 -3.48
N ARG A 91 22.12 -12.43 -4.26
CA ARG A 91 22.80 -11.42 -5.09
C ARG A 91 23.36 -10.26 -4.26
N THR A 92 22.59 -9.80 -3.28
CA THR A 92 23.01 -8.74 -2.35
C THR A 92 23.87 -9.25 -1.20
N GLY A 93 23.89 -10.57 -0.96
CA GLY A 93 24.59 -11.20 0.17
C GLY A 93 23.85 -11.10 1.51
N LEU A 94 22.70 -10.41 1.54
CA LEU A 94 21.89 -10.13 2.73
C LEU A 94 21.01 -11.33 3.15
N LEU A 95 21.66 -12.46 3.43
CA LEU A 95 20.98 -13.73 3.77
C LEU A 95 20.70 -13.90 5.27
N LYS A 96 21.44 -13.18 6.12
CA LYS A 96 21.36 -13.26 7.58
C LYS A 96 20.93 -11.92 8.17
N ILE A 97 20.49 -11.95 9.42
CA ILE A 97 20.15 -10.75 10.17
C ILE A 97 21.42 -9.92 10.33
N GLY A 98 21.38 -8.68 9.86
CA GLY A 98 22.44 -7.70 10.08
C GLY A 98 22.38 -7.17 11.51
N MET A 99 23.50 -7.15 12.20
CA MET A 99 23.66 -6.52 13.50
C MET A 99 24.04 -5.04 13.35
N PRO A 100 23.72 -4.18 14.34
CA PRO A 100 24.21 -2.82 14.35
C PRO A 100 25.74 -2.77 14.23
N GLY A 101 26.25 -2.06 13.22
CA GLY A 101 27.67 -1.95 12.94
C GLY A 101 28.24 -3.03 12.00
N ASP A 102 27.41 -3.94 11.49
CA ASP A 102 27.86 -4.89 10.48
C ASP A 102 28.32 -4.16 9.20
N PRO A 103 29.46 -4.57 8.60
CA PRO A 103 29.96 -3.95 7.38
C PRO A 103 29.13 -4.33 6.15
N LEU A 104 28.31 -5.38 6.25
CA LEU A 104 27.47 -5.89 5.18
C LEU A 104 26.11 -5.20 5.19
N GLY A 105 25.77 -4.53 4.09
CA GLY A 105 24.51 -3.82 3.88
C GLY A 105 24.15 -3.77 2.41
N LEU A 106 23.02 -3.10 2.07
CA LEU A 106 22.74 -2.75 0.68
C LEU A 106 23.87 -1.87 0.14
N GLN A 107 24.35 -2.20 -1.05
CA GLN A 107 25.41 -1.45 -1.71
C GLN A 107 24.82 -0.32 -2.57
N PRO A 108 25.57 0.76 -2.85
CA PRO A 108 25.12 1.84 -3.74
C PRO A 108 24.72 1.36 -5.15
N GLU A 109 25.24 0.21 -5.59
CA GLU A 109 24.95 -0.38 -6.89
C GLU A 109 23.67 -1.24 -6.89
N ASP A 110 23.11 -1.57 -5.72
CA ASP A 110 21.88 -2.35 -5.60
C ASP A 110 20.67 -1.46 -5.89
N PRO A 111 19.95 -1.63 -7.02
CA PRO A 111 18.85 -0.75 -7.37
C PRO A 111 17.67 -0.97 -6.41
N THR A 112 17.14 0.12 -5.86
CA THR A 112 15.95 0.09 -5.01
C THR A 112 14.70 0.50 -5.79
N ILE A 113 13.53 -0.01 -5.37
CA ILE A 113 12.24 0.42 -5.92
C ILE A 113 12.05 1.95 -5.84
N ALA A 114 12.58 2.58 -4.78
CA ALA A 114 12.53 4.03 -4.63
C ALA A 114 13.38 4.75 -5.70
N GLU A 115 14.60 4.29 -5.96
CA GLU A 115 15.46 4.84 -7.01
C GLU A 115 14.89 4.65 -8.41
N ILE A 116 14.13 3.57 -8.63
CA ILE A 116 13.44 3.33 -9.91
C ILE A 116 12.24 4.27 -10.07
N LEU A 117 11.45 4.48 -9.01
CA LEU A 117 10.25 5.33 -9.07
C LEU A 117 10.56 6.83 -9.08
N LYS A 118 11.63 7.27 -8.42
CA LYS A 118 12.01 8.69 -8.34
C LYS A 118 12.18 9.40 -9.70
N PRO A 119 12.91 8.86 -10.70
CA PRO A 119 13.01 9.47 -12.03
C PRO A 119 11.68 9.47 -12.81
N MET A 120 10.73 8.59 -12.44
CA MET A 120 9.35 8.63 -12.97
C MET A 120 8.51 9.74 -12.30
N GLY A 121 9.14 10.59 -11.47
CA GLY A 121 8.57 11.76 -10.80
C GLY A 121 7.84 11.45 -9.50
N TYR A 122 8.01 10.26 -8.92
CA TYR A 122 7.36 9.90 -7.66
C TYR A 122 8.08 10.57 -6.49
N ALA A 123 7.32 11.04 -5.50
CA ALA A 123 7.85 11.32 -4.18
C ALA A 123 7.96 10.00 -3.41
N THR A 124 9.14 9.72 -2.84
CA THR A 124 9.44 8.46 -2.15
C THR A 124 9.76 8.71 -0.68
N GLY A 125 9.24 7.88 0.22
CA GLY A 125 9.53 7.94 1.65
C GLY A 125 9.41 6.56 2.32
N GLN A 126 10.16 6.37 3.41
CA GLN A 126 10.12 5.19 4.27
C GLN A 126 9.98 5.66 5.72
N PHE A 127 9.11 5.01 6.49
CA PHE A 127 8.73 5.40 7.85
C PHE A 127 8.71 4.19 8.78
#